data_AF-A0AAN6PTT3-F1
#
_entry.id   AF-A0AAN6PTT3-F1
#
_cell.length_a   1.000
_cell.length_b   1.000
_cell.length_c   1.000
_cell.angle_alpha   90.00
_cell.angle_beta   90.00
_cell.angle_gamma   90.00
#
_symmetry.space_group_name_H-M   'P 1'
#
loop_
_entity.id
_entity.type
_entity.pdbx_description
1 polymer ?
#
loop_
_entity_poly.entity_id
_entity_poly.type
_entity_poly.pdbx_seq_one_letter_code
_entity_poly.pdbx_strand_id
1 'polypeptide(L)'
;TRLESLFSRLVRRDAIECFASNCKKIWGDWTSLLRKTTLPPHVASSDTRVIAAFRAVDDVISGKQSTRVVRWLAYMRLMALFDHLKPVIKSERENGEAHRERGDCDISAIMDIYENARRRCSNTRASRNAIAE
;
A
#
# COMPACT_ATOMS: atom_id res chain seq x y z
N THR A 1 12.60 35.90 27.97
CA THR A 1 11.32 36.67 27.94
C THR A 1 10.11 35.73 28.01
N ARG A 2 8.89 36.21 28.30
CA ARG A 2 7.65 35.38 28.40
C ARG A 2 7.44 34.46 27.17
N LEU A 3 7.87 34.92 25.99
CA LEU A 3 7.87 34.19 24.73
C LEU A 3 8.73 32.91 24.76
N GLU A 4 9.94 32.97 25.32
CA GLU A 4 10.84 31.80 25.43
C GLU A 4 10.29 30.74 26.41
N SER A 5 9.61 31.18 27.48
CA SER A 5 8.94 30.26 28.40
C SER A 5 7.73 29.55 27.74
N LEU A 6 7.06 30.21 26.79
CA LEU A 6 5.98 29.60 26.01
C LEU A 6 6.54 28.62 24.97
N PHE A 7 7.60 29.02 24.26
CA PHE A 7 8.28 28.15 23.29
C PHE A 7 8.79 26.87 23.95
N SER A 8 9.43 26.95 25.11
CA SER A 8 9.92 25.77 25.84
C SER A 8 8.84 24.85 26.40
N ARG A 9 7.57 25.31 26.48
CA ARG A 9 6.41 24.50 26.86
C ARG A 9 5.66 23.90 25.66
N LEU A 10 5.72 24.54 24.50
CA LEU A 10 5.03 24.12 23.28
C LEU A 10 5.90 23.24 22.39
N VAL A 11 7.21 23.51 22.36
CA VAL A 11 8.17 22.82 21.51
C VAL A 11 9.05 21.96 22.40
N ARG A 12 9.10 20.67 22.09
CA ARG A 12 10.03 19.75 22.75
C ARG A 12 11.47 20.26 22.59
N ARG A 13 12.28 20.13 23.64
CA ARG A 13 13.71 20.53 23.58
C ARG A 13 14.48 19.78 22.50
N ASP A 14 14.09 18.53 22.22
CA ASP A 14 14.65 17.67 21.18
C ASP A 14 13.81 17.67 19.89
N ALA A 15 12.99 18.70 19.65
CA ALA A 15 12.03 18.70 18.53
C ALA A 15 12.70 18.47 17.17
N ILE A 16 13.90 19.03 16.94
CA ILE A 16 14.64 18.87 15.69
C ILE A 16 15.11 17.41 15.52
N GLU A 17 15.70 16.83 16.56
CA GLU A 17 16.17 15.43 16.54
C GLU A 17 15.00 14.46 16.38
N CYS A 18 13.90 14.70 17.10
CA CYS A 18 12.68 13.93 17.01
C CYS A 18 12.07 14.02 15.59
N PHE A 19 12.04 15.21 14.99
CA PHE A 19 11.58 15.40 13.61
C PHE A 19 12.48 14.64 12.62
N ALA A 20 13.79 14.81 12.71
CA ALA A 20 14.76 14.14 11.83
C ALA A 20 14.66 12.60 11.93
N SER A 21 14.51 12.07 13.15
CA SER A 21 14.32 10.65 13.40
C SER A 21 13.03 10.12 12.77
N ASN A 22 11.91 10.86 12.93
CA ASN A 22 10.64 10.52 12.30
C ASN A 22 10.73 10.55 10.77
N CYS A 23 11.36 11.57 10.19
CA CYS A 23 11.59 11.65 8.75
C CYS A 23 12.39 10.46 8.24
N LYS A 24 13.48 10.09 8.93
CA LYS A 24 14.31 8.93 8.56
C LYS A 24 13.51 7.63 8.58
N LYS A 25 12.66 7.43 9.59
CA LYS A 25 11.79 6.27 9.69
C LYS A 25 10.75 6.24 8.55
N ILE A 26 10.03 7.35 8.35
CA ILE A 26 9.03 7.47 7.28
C ILE A 26 9.67 7.22 5.91
N TRP A 27 10.86 7.77 5.67
CA TRP A 27 11.60 7.56 4.42
C TRP A 27 11.99 6.09 4.21
N GLY A 28 12.46 5.42 5.26
CA GLY A 28 12.77 3.99 5.23
C GLY A 28 11.54 3.14 4.93
N ASP A 29 10.44 3.37 5.63
CA ASP A 29 9.16 2.67 5.45
C ASP A 29 8.62 2.89 4.02
N TRP A 30 8.68 4.12 3.53
CA TRP A 30 8.24 4.47 2.19
C TRP A 30 9.08 3.80 1.10
N THR A 31 10.41 3.85 1.23
CA THR A 31 11.33 3.22 0.28
C THR A 31 11.11 1.71 0.23
N SER A 32 10.89 1.08 1.39
CA SER A 32 10.56 -0.35 1.50
C SER A 32 9.25 -0.69 0.78
N LEU A 33 8.21 0.13 0.99
CA LEU A 33 6.92 -0.05 0.32
C LEU A 33 7.05 0.12 -1.19
N LEU A 34 7.76 1.14 -1.67
CA LEU A 34 8.02 1.34 -3.09
C LEU A 34 8.70 0.13 -3.73
N ARG A 35 9.77 -0.39 -3.12
CA ARG A 35 10.46 -1.59 -3.64
C ARG A 35 9.55 -2.80 -3.80
N LYS A 36 8.62 -3.01 -2.87
CA LYS A 36 7.66 -4.13 -2.91
C LYS A 36 6.53 -3.95 -3.91
N THR A 37 6.30 -2.71 -4.36
CA THR A 37 5.12 -2.35 -5.15
C THR A 37 5.49 -1.85 -6.55
N THR A 38 6.76 -1.65 -6.86
CA THR A 38 7.22 -1.35 -8.22
C THR A 38 7.01 -2.56 -9.11
N LEU A 39 6.14 -2.41 -10.10
CA LEU A 39 5.83 -3.43 -11.08
C LEU A 39 6.60 -3.19 -12.37
N PRO A 40 6.99 -4.26 -13.11
CA PRO A 40 7.52 -4.12 -14.45
C PRO A 40 6.50 -3.47 -15.42
N PRO A 41 6.95 -2.74 -16.45
CA PRO A 41 6.06 -2.04 -17.38
C PRO A 41 5.05 -2.93 -18.12
N HIS A 42 5.37 -4.20 -18.33
CA HIS A 42 4.57 -5.18 -19.09
C HIS A 42 4.13 -6.36 -18.22
N VAL A 43 3.84 -6.09 -16.95
CA VAL A 43 3.32 -7.12 -16.05
C VAL A 43 1.88 -7.47 -16.44
N ALA A 44 1.55 -8.76 -16.49
CA ALA A 44 0.16 -9.21 -16.65
C ALA A 44 -0.63 -8.93 -15.37
N SER A 45 -1.93 -8.65 -15.48
CA SER A 45 -2.80 -8.39 -14.31
C SER A 45 -2.91 -9.58 -13.37
N SER A 46 -2.80 -10.80 -13.92
CA SER A 46 -2.82 -12.07 -13.19
C SER A 46 -1.48 -12.43 -12.52
N ASP A 47 -0.42 -11.66 -12.77
CA ASP A 47 0.91 -11.94 -12.24
C ASP A 47 0.93 -11.90 -10.71
N THR A 48 1.57 -12.90 -10.10
CA THR A 48 1.71 -13.01 -8.64
C THR A 48 2.35 -11.77 -8.00
N ARG A 49 3.17 -11.02 -8.73
CA ARG A 49 3.78 -9.76 -8.30
C ARG A 49 2.75 -8.65 -8.12
N VAL A 50 1.70 -8.61 -8.94
CA VAL A 50 0.58 -7.67 -8.78
C VAL A 50 -0.16 -7.96 -7.46
N ILE A 51 -0.44 -9.23 -7.21
CA ILE A 51 -1.06 -9.66 -5.94
C ILE A 51 -0.16 -9.33 -4.74
N ALA A 52 1.15 -9.58 -4.86
CA ALA A 52 2.11 -9.27 -3.81
C ALA A 52 2.22 -7.75 -3.53
N ALA A 53 2.19 -6.93 -4.57
CA ALA A 53 2.18 -5.47 -4.45
C ALA A 53 0.94 -4.97 -3.70
N PHE A 54 -0.25 -5.45 -4.06
CA PHE A 54 -1.48 -5.10 -3.36
C PHE A 54 -1.47 -5.53 -1.89
N ARG A 55 -0.96 -6.72 -1.59
CA ARG A 55 -0.78 -7.17 -0.19
C ARG A 55 0.17 -6.27 0.59
N ALA A 56 1.30 -5.90 -0.01
CA ALA A 56 2.27 -5.03 0.66
C ALA A 56 1.66 -3.67 1.02
N VAL A 57 0.78 -3.13 0.16
CA VAL A 57 0.03 -1.90 0.44
C VAL A 57 -1.01 -2.11 1.53
N ASP A 58 -1.84 -3.16 1.43
CA ASP A 58 -2.88 -3.46 2.42
C ASP A 58 -2.32 -3.73 3.81
N ASP A 59 -1.18 -4.43 3.90
CA ASP A 59 -0.46 -4.68 5.15
C ASP A 59 -0.09 -3.38 5.86
N VAL A 60 0.34 -2.35 5.10
CA VAL A 60 0.68 -1.04 5.65
C VAL A 60 -0.58 -0.26 6.04
N ILE A 61 -1.63 -0.30 5.22
CA ILE A 61 -2.89 0.41 5.50
C ILE A 61 -3.55 -0.13 6.77
N SER A 62 -3.69 -1.46 6.84
CA SER A 62 -4.33 -2.19 7.94
C SER A 62 -3.42 -2.37 9.16
N GLY A 63 -2.13 -2.06 9.03
CA GLY A 63 -1.15 -2.20 10.10
C GLY A 63 -1.39 -1.24 11.27
N LYS A 64 -1.50 -1.80 12.49
CA LYS A 64 -1.64 -1.03 13.75
C LYS A 64 -0.41 -0.16 14.06
N GLN A 65 0.76 -0.58 13.60
CA GLN A 65 2.05 0.09 13.87
C GLN A 65 2.41 1.15 12.82
N SER A 66 1.64 1.27 11.74
CA SER A 66 1.89 2.26 10.68
C SER A 66 1.53 3.67 11.16
N THR A 67 2.47 4.60 11.02
CA THR A 67 2.19 6.01 11.31
C THR A 67 1.16 6.56 10.32
N ARG A 68 0.46 7.64 10.70
CA ARG A 68 -0.54 8.27 9.83
C ARG A 68 0.03 8.68 8.46
N VAL A 69 1.25 9.21 8.44
CA VAL A 69 1.92 9.64 7.21
C VAL A 69 2.22 8.43 6.32
N VAL A 70 2.78 7.35 6.87
CA VAL A 70 3.07 6.12 6.11
C VAL A 70 1.78 5.51 5.55
N ARG A 71 0.69 5.54 6.31
CA ARG A 71 -0.63 5.09 5.82
C ARG A 71 -1.13 5.93 4.64
N TRP A 72 -0.93 7.25 4.69
CA TRP A 72 -1.29 8.14 3.57
C TRP A 72 -0.45 7.86 2.32
N LEU A 73 0.87 7.66 2.48
CA LEU A 73 1.75 7.24 1.39
C LEU A 73 1.30 5.89 0.79
N ALA A 74 0.85 4.95 1.61
CA ALA A 74 0.32 3.67 1.13
C ALA A 74 -0.97 3.82 0.33
N TYR A 75 -1.89 4.70 0.72
CA TYR A 75 -3.07 5.03 -0.09
C TYR A 75 -2.69 5.64 -1.43
N MET A 76 -1.73 6.57 -1.46
CA MET A 76 -1.23 7.10 -2.74
C MET A 76 -0.63 6.00 -3.61
N ARG A 77 0.10 5.05 -3.01
CA ARG A 77 0.64 3.91 -3.75
C ARG A 77 -0.45 2.98 -4.27
N LEU A 78 -1.52 2.78 -3.49
CA LEU A 78 -2.70 2.02 -3.94
C LEU A 78 -3.27 2.64 -5.21
N MET A 79 -3.53 3.95 -5.20
CA MET A 79 -4.06 4.65 -6.37
C MET A 79 -3.13 4.51 -7.58
N ALA A 80 -1.82 4.65 -7.38
CA ALA A 80 -0.85 4.47 -8.46
C ALA A 80 -0.84 3.05 -9.05
N LEU A 81 -1.10 2.00 -8.24
CA LEU A 81 -1.25 0.63 -8.75
C LEU A 81 -2.51 0.47 -9.60
N PHE A 82 -3.62 1.10 -9.19
CA PHE A 82 -4.84 1.11 -10.00
C PHE A 82 -4.62 1.80 -11.34
N ASP A 83 -3.98 2.97 -11.33
CA ASP A 83 -3.68 3.72 -12.57
C ASP A 83 -2.75 2.94 -13.50
N HIS A 84 -1.79 2.19 -12.94
CA HIS A 84 -0.88 1.35 -13.72
C HIS A 84 -1.56 0.13 -14.35
N LEU A 85 -2.46 -0.53 -13.62
CA LEU A 85 -3.11 -1.77 -14.09
C LEU A 85 -4.29 -1.52 -15.01
N LYS A 86 -4.92 -0.35 -14.93
CA LYS A 86 -6.04 0.03 -15.80
C LYS A 86 -5.74 -0.14 -17.30
N PRO A 87 -4.63 0.41 -17.85
CA PRO A 87 -4.29 0.19 -19.26
C PRO A 87 -3.89 -1.27 -19.55
N VAL A 88 -3.27 -1.98 -18.60
CA VAL A 88 -2.90 -3.40 -18.76
C VAL A 88 -4.14 -4.25 -18.95
N ILE A 89 -5.09 -4.18 -18.03
CA ILE A 89 -6.34 -4.96 -18.08
C ILE A 89 -7.16 -4.58 -19.31
N LYS A 90 -7.17 -3.30 -19.68
CA LYS A 90 -7.81 -2.86 -20.91
C LYS A 90 -7.18 -3.53 -22.15
N SER A 91 -5.85 -3.60 -22.22
CA SER A 91 -5.15 -4.27 -23.31
C SER A 91 -5.37 -5.78 -23.33
N GLU A 92 -5.28 -6.46 -22.18
CA GLU A 92 -5.57 -7.90 -22.05
C GLU A 92 -6.99 -8.22 -22.50
N ARG A 93 -7.95 -7.35 -22.17
CA ARG A 93 -9.33 -7.43 -22.65
C ARG A 93 -9.44 -7.27 -24.16
N GLU A 94 -8.82 -6.24 -24.73
CA GLU A 94 -8.84 -6.00 -26.18
C GLU A 94 -8.24 -7.17 -26.96
N ASN A 95 -7.28 -7.89 -26.36
CA ASN A 95 -6.64 -9.08 -26.92
C ASN A 95 -7.41 -10.38 -26.64
N GLY A 96 -8.53 -10.35 -25.91
CA GLY A 96 -9.34 -11.53 -25.58
C GLY A 96 -8.77 -12.43 -24.48
N GLU A 97 -7.76 -11.97 -23.75
CA GLU A 97 -7.09 -12.72 -22.68
C GLU A 97 -7.89 -12.72 -21.37
N ALA A 98 -8.82 -11.77 -21.21
CA ALA A 98 -9.71 -11.66 -20.05
C ALA A 98 -11.17 -11.99 -20.43
N HIS A 99 -11.73 -13.06 -19.84
CA HIS A 99 -13.15 -13.40 -19.96
C HIS A 99 -13.99 -12.50 -19.03
N ARG A 100 -15.12 -11.97 -19.54
CA ARG A 100 -16.06 -11.17 -18.74
C ARG A 100 -17.50 -11.66 -18.85
N GLU A 101 -18.21 -11.54 -17.73
CA GLU A 101 -19.65 -11.41 -17.68
C GLU A 101 -20.07 -9.97 -18.05
N ARG A 102 -21.26 -9.81 -18.64
CA ARG A 102 -21.75 -8.55 -19.20
C ARG A 102 -21.94 -7.49 -18.09
N GLY A 103 -21.23 -6.36 -18.18
CA GLY A 103 -21.38 -5.21 -17.28
C GLY A 103 -20.16 -4.88 -16.41
N ASP A 104 -19.12 -5.71 -16.46
CA ASP A 104 -17.92 -5.52 -15.65
C ASP A 104 -16.97 -4.47 -16.27
N CYS A 105 -16.46 -3.50 -15.47
CA CYS A 105 -15.63 -2.37 -15.90
C CYS A 105 -14.19 -2.53 -15.43
N ASP A 106 -13.19 -1.97 -16.12
CA ASP A 106 -11.76 -2.28 -15.85
C ASP A 106 -11.36 -2.01 -14.39
N ILE A 107 -11.98 -1.03 -13.75
CA ILE A 107 -11.79 -0.73 -12.32
C ILE A 107 -12.32 -1.85 -11.42
N SER A 108 -13.48 -2.43 -11.73
CA SER A 108 -14.04 -3.57 -11.00
C SER A 108 -13.12 -4.79 -11.05
N ALA A 109 -12.51 -5.09 -12.21
CA ALA A 109 -11.51 -6.17 -12.30
C ALA A 109 -10.29 -5.91 -11.41
N ILE A 110 -9.80 -4.66 -11.33
CA ILE A 110 -8.71 -4.31 -10.41
C ILE A 110 -9.16 -4.45 -8.95
N MET A 111 -10.38 -4.02 -8.62
CA MET A 111 -10.95 -4.17 -7.29
C MET A 111 -11.05 -5.65 -6.89
N ASP A 112 -11.45 -6.53 -7.81
CA ASP A 112 -11.50 -7.97 -7.56
C ASP A 112 -10.12 -8.56 -7.32
N ILE A 113 -9.11 -8.16 -8.09
CA ILE A 113 -7.71 -8.56 -7.84
C ILE A 113 -7.25 -8.10 -6.45
N TYR A 114 -7.54 -6.85 -6.09
CA TYR A 114 -7.22 -6.29 -4.78
C TYR A 114 -7.93 -7.04 -3.63
N GLU A 115 -9.23 -7.27 -3.74
CA GLU A 115 -10.02 -8.00 -2.75
C GLU A 115 -9.56 -9.45 -2.61
N ASN A 116 -9.25 -10.12 -3.71
CA ASN A 116 -8.68 -11.46 -3.70
C ASN A 116 -7.29 -11.48 -3.03
N ALA A 117 -6.45 -10.47 -3.29
CA ALA A 117 -5.16 -10.32 -2.64
C ALA A 117 -5.30 -10.19 -1.12
N ARG A 118 -6.29 -9.40 -0.67
CA ARG A 118 -6.61 -9.15 0.74
C ARG A 118 -7.18 -10.38 1.44
N ARG A 119 -8.17 -11.07 0.85
CA ARG A 119 -8.77 -12.31 1.39
C ARG A 119 -7.74 -13.43 1.56
N ARG A 120 -6.82 -13.60 0.60
CA ARG A 120 -5.74 -14.58 0.75
C ARG A 120 -4.79 -14.22 1.91
N CYS A 121 -4.59 -12.94 2.19
CA CYS A 121 -3.79 -12.48 3.33
C CYS A 121 -4.48 -12.78 4.67
N SER A 122 -5.79 -12.50 4.79
CA SER A 122 -6.56 -12.79 6.01
C SER A 122 -6.55 -14.27 6.35
N ASN A 123 -6.75 -15.15 5.37
CA ASN A 123 -6.74 -16.60 5.57
C ASN A 123 -5.37 -17.08 6.04
N THR A 124 -4.29 -16.59 5.42
CA THR A 124 -2.91 -16.98 5.80
C THR A 124 -2.55 -16.50 7.21
N ARG A 125 -3.10 -15.37 7.68
CA ARG A 125 -2.90 -14.89 9.07
C ARG A 125 -3.71 -15.73 10.06
N ALA A 126 -4.96 -16.05 9.74
CA ALA A 126 -5.80 -16.92 10.56
C ALA A 126 -5.15 -18.31 10.75
N SER A 127 -4.66 -18.92 9.67
CA SER A 127 -3.96 -20.21 9.76
C SER A 127 -2.67 -20.17 10.58
N ARG A 128 -1.90 -19.06 10.52
CA ARG A 128 -0.68 -18.91 11.33
C ARG A 128 -0.96 -18.74 12.82
N ASN A 129 -2.02 -18.03 13.18
CA ASN A 129 -2.41 -17.87 14.57
C ASN A 129 -2.91 -19.19 15.17
N ALA A 130 -3.62 -20.01 14.40
CA ALA A 130 -4.13 -21.31 14.85
C ALA A 130 -3.05 -22.40 15.08
N ILE A 131 -1.82 -22.18 14.58
CA ILE A 131 -0.67 -23.09 14.79
C ILE A 131 0.19 -22.61 15.97
N ALA A 132 -0.01 -21.35 16.42
CA ALA A 132 0.75 -20.73 17.51
C ALA A 132 0.02 -20.80 18.86
N GLU A 133 -1.19 -21.38 18.91
CA GLU A 133 -1.94 -21.75 20.12
C GLU A 133 -1.84 -23.27 20.36
#